data_AF-A0A8T4LN09-F1
#
_entry.id   AF-A0A8T4LN09-F1
#
_cell.length_a   1.000
_cell.length_b   1.000
_cell.length_c   1.000
_cell.angle_alpha   90.00
_cell.angle_beta   90.00
_cell.angle_gamma   90.00
#
_symmetry.space_group_name_H-M   'P 1'
#
loop_
_entity.id
_entity.type
_entity.pdbx_description
1 polymer ?
#
loop_
_entity_poly.entity_id
_entity_poly.type
_entity_poly.pdbx_seq_one_letter_code
_entity_poly.pdbx_strand_id
1 'polypeptide(L)'
;MKIQCPTGIHHSIEEAKLCPHCIEFLTRPILHSLLGRESKSKTNHERPRYGIGTLTSLCLRQAYYKMTEEEILGLEKLWIFSRGHALHDFVTKSLPNNEKEVFVKKEFTHFDIIGYIDAMHDNTIYEFKTTVNIPDTPQSHHTLQAQGYYSVLDEKAQKQIEKIKIVYLSLSKIKSYEIQKRDITSFMESRAAILTQSLKIKTPPRREISWLCKYCEFNDTCFNRDKIFD
;
A
#
# COMPACT_ATOMS: atom_id res chain seq x y z
N MET A 1 4.01 -6.02 -14.42
CA MET A 1 3.13 -6.88 -13.61
C MET A 1 2.61 -7.98 -14.51
N LYS A 2 2.60 -9.21 -14.01
CA LYS A 2 1.94 -10.36 -14.64
C LYS A 2 0.77 -10.84 -13.79
N ILE A 3 -0.15 -11.55 -14.43
CA ILE A 3 -1.31 -12.16 -13.80
C ILE A 3 -1.06 -13.66 -13.67
N GLN A 4 -1.19 -14.20 -12.47
CA GLN A 4 -1.15 -15.65 -12.24
C GLN A 4 -2.51 -16.25 -12.56
N CYS A 5 -2.56 -17.06 -13.62
CA CYS A 5 -3.71 -17.86 -14.02
C CYS A 5 -4.00 -18.95 -12.96
N PRO A 6 -5.25 -19.40 -12.81
CA PRO A 6 -5.58 -20.57 -11.98
C PRO A 6 -4.79 -21.84 -12.34
N THR A 7 -4.30 -21.95 -13.58
CA THR A 7 -3.44 -23.06 -14.03
C THR A 7 -1.97 -22.92 -13.62
N GLY A 8 -1.60 -21.82 -12.97
CA GLY A 8 -0.21 -21.49 -12.58
C GLY A 8 0.59 -20.76 -13.67
N ILE A 9 0.06 -20.62 -14.89
CA ILE A 9 0.71 -19.88 -15.98
C ILE A 9 0.67 -18.38 -15.69
N HIS A 10 1.76 -17.66 -16.00
CA HIS A 10 1.82 -16.21 -15.87
C HIS A 10 1.51 -15.52 -17.20
N HIS A 11 0.53 -14.63 -17.20
CA HIS A 11 0.11 -13.87 -18.36
C HIS A 11 0.46 -12.39 -18.22
N SER A 12 0.76 -11.71 -19.32
CA SER A 12 0.57 -10.26 -19.43
C SER A 12 -0.90 -9.89 -19.22
N ILE A 13 -1.19 -8.60 -19.03
CA ILE A 13 -2.57 -8.11 -18.86
C ILE A 13 -3.43 -8.46 -20.08
N GLU A 14 -2.91 -8.27 -21.29
CA GLU A 14 -3.67 -8.54 -22.52
C GLU A 14 -3.88 -10.04 -22.77
N GLU A 15 -2.88 -10.88 -22.47
CA GLU A 15 -3.05 -12.34 -22.51
C GLU A 15 -4.09 -12.82 -21.48
N ALA A 16 -4.08 -12.25 -20.27
CA ALA A 16 -5.04 -12.61 -19.23
C ALA A 16 -6.48 -12.32 -19.66
N LYS A 17 -6.73 -11.18 -20.33
CA LYS A 17 -8.07 -10.80 -20.85
C LYS A 17 -8.64 -11.75 -21.89
N LEU A 18 -7.79 -12.54 -22.55
CA LEU A 18 -8.17 -13.51 -23.59
C LEU A 18 -8.12 -14.97 -23.09
N CYS A 19 -7.45 -15.24 -21.97
CA CYS A 19 -7.26 -16.58 -21.43
C CYS A 19 -8.60 -17.21 -20.99
N PRO A 20 -8.99 -18.39 -21.52
CA PRO A 20 -10.23 -19.07 -21.15
C PRO A 20 -10.35 -19.36 -19.65
N HIS A 21 -9.26 -19.78 -19.00
CA HIS A 21 -9.26 -20.09 -17.57
C HIS A 21 -9.39 -18.84 -16.68
N CYS A 22 -8.79 -17.72 -17.08
CA CYS A 22 -8.98 -16.44 -16.38
C CYS A 22 -10.43 -15.93 -16.53
N ILE A 23 -11.00 -16.09 -17.73
CA ILE A 23 -12.38 -15.72 -18.03
C ILE A 23 -13.35 -16.62 -17.28
N GLU A 24 -13.09 -17.92 -17.18
CA GLU A 24 -13.90 -18.85 -16.41
C GLU A 24 -13.90 -18.47 -14.92
N PHE A 25 -12.75 -18.08 -14.39
CA PHE A 25 -12.60 -17.74 -12.97
C PHE A 25 -13.34 -16.44 -12.56
N LEU A 26 -13.24 -15.36 -13.37
CA LEU A 26 -13.85 -14.05 -13.02
C LEU A 26 -15.04 -13.65 -13.88
N THR A 27 -15.34 -14.34 -14.97
CA THR A 27 -16.16 -13.85 -16.10
C THR A 27 -15.51 -12.70 -16.87
N ARG A 28 -15.79 -12.61 -18.18
CA ARG A 28 -15.18 -11.60 -19.06
C ARG A 28 -15.43 -10.15 -18.61
N PRO A 29 -16.66 -9.72 -18.26
CA PRO A 29 -16.91 -8.32 -17.91
C PRO A 29 -16.14 -7.87 -16.66
N ILE A 30 -16.12 -8.72 -15.63
CA ILE A 30 -15.39 -8.43 -14.39
C ILE A 30 -13.90 -8.43 -14.67
N LEU A 31 -13.35 -9.48 -15.30
CA LEU A 31 -11.92 -9.56 -15.61
C LEU A 31 -11.42 -8.33 -16.37
N HIS A 32 -12.16 -7.90 -17.41
CA HIS A 32 -11.82 -6.73 -18.20
C HIS A 32 -11.88 -5.44 -17.38
N SER A 33 -12.88 -5.29 -16.53
CA SER A 33 -13.00 -4.14 -15.61
C SER A 33 -11.83 -4.08 -14.62
N LEU A 34 -11.46 -5.21 -14.02
CA LEU A 34 -10.37 -5.27 -13.04
C LEU A 34 -8.99 -5.02 -13.67
N LEU A 35 -8.80 -5.45 -14.93
CA LEU A 35 -7.56 -5.29 -15.69
C LEU A 35 -7.48 -4.00 -16.51
N GLY A 36 -8.57 -3.23 -16.59
CA GLY A 36 -8.67 -2.01 -17.40
C GLY A 36 -8.03 -0.76 -16.77
N ARG A 37 -7.38 -0.88 -15.61
CA ARG A 37 -6.74 0.25 -14.94
C ARG A 37 -5.48 0.66 -15.70
N GLU A 38 -5.44 1.92 -16.14
CA GLU A 38 -4.25 2.51 -16.76
C GLU A 38 -3.09 2.52 -15.74
N SER A 39 -1.91 2.06 -16.17
CA SER A 39 -0.71 2.26 -15.36
C SER A 39 -0.35 3.75 -15.39
N LYS A 40 -0.24 4.39 -14.22
CA LYS A 40 0.34 5.74 -14.14
C LYS A 40 1.73 5.70 -14.78
N SER A 41 1.99 6.64 -15.70
CA SER A 41 3.30 6.74 -16.34
C SER A 41 4.38 6.95 -15.27
N LYS A 42 5.53 6.29 -15.43
CA LYS A 42 6.68 6.52 -14.56
C LYS A 42 7.22 7.91 -14.84
N THR A 43 6.94 8.85 -13.94
CA THR A 43 7.58 10.17 -13.96
C THR A 43 8.98 10.06 -13.38
N ASN A 44 9.99 10.52 -14.14
CA ASN A 44 11.34 10.63 -13.61
C ASN A 44 11.40 11.73 -12.55
N HIS A 45 11.97 11.40 -11.39
CA HIS A 45 12.20 12.34 -10.30
C HIS A 45 13.70 12.40 -10.02
N GLU A 46 14.19 13.59 -9.66
CA GLU A 46 15.61 13.81 -9.34
C GLU A 46 16.11 12.93 -8.19
N ARG A 47 15.21 12.58 -7.26
CA ARG A 47 15.47 11.71 -6.11
C ARG A 47 14.39 10.63 -5.94
N PRO A 48 14.74 9.46 -5.37
CA PRO A 48 13.77 8.43 -5.01
C PRO A 48 12.64 8.98 -4.15
N ARG A 49 11.42 8.47 -4.35
CA ARG A 49 10.25 8.81 -3.54
C ARG A 49 9.68 7.54 -2.91
N TYR A 50 9.43 7.59 -1.61
CA TYR A 50 8.87 6.46 -0.88
C TYR A 50 7.52 6.82 -0.29
N GLY A 51 6.52 5.98 -0.56
CA GLY A 51 5.20 6.10 0.01
C GLY A 51 5.21 5.87 1.53
N ILE A 52 4.44 6.64 2.29
CA ILE A 52 4.27 6.43 3.73
C ILE A 52 3.80 5.01 4.04
N GLY A 53 2.83 4.47 3.28
CA GLY A 53 2.39 3.07 3.41
C GLY A 53 3.52 2.05 3.18
N THR A 54 4.46 2.33 2.28
CA THR A 54 5.65 1.50 2.04
C THR A 54 6.57 1.50 3.26
N LEU A 55 6.87 2.68 3.80
CA LEU A 55 7.78 2.85 4.93
C LEU A 55 7.18 2.35 6.24
N THR A 56 5.86 2.41 6.40
CA THR A 56 5.14 1.95 7.60
C THR A 56 4.66 0.51 7.50
N SER A 57 4.91 -0.16 6.38
CA SER A 57 4.62 -1.58 6.19
C SER A 57 5.43 -2.47 7.15
N LEU A 58 4.91 -3.66 7.39
CA LEU A 58 5.54 -4.67 8.24
C LEU A 58 6.84 -5.27 7.65
N CYS A 59 7.16 -5.00 6.37
CA CYS A 59 8.31 -5.61 5.70
C CYS A 59 8.93 -4.71 4.62
N LEU A 60 10.07 -4.10 4.94
CA LEU A 60 10.90 -3.32 4.01
C LEU A 60 11.46 -4.19 2.86
N ARG A 61 11.71 -5.47 3.12
CA ARG A 61 12.18 -6.42 2.10
C ARG A 61 11.11 -6.66 1.03
N GLN A 62 9.83 -6.69 1.40
CA GLN A 62 8.74 -6.72 0.42
C GLN A 62 8.73 -5.45 -0.43
N ALA A 63 8.88 -4.27 0.19
CA ALA A 63 8.96 -3.01 -0.53
C ALA A 63 10.11 -2.97 -1.55
N TYR A 64 11.28 -3.49 -1.17
CA TYR A 64 12.41 -3.66 -2.09
C TYR A 64 12.02 -4.52 -3.30
N TYR A 65 11.44 -5.70 -3.08
CA TYR A 65 11.07 -6.59 -4.19
C TYR A 65 9.99 -6.00 -5.10
N LYS A 66 9.03 -5.23 -4.57
CA LYS A 66 8.06 -4.50 -5.43
C LYS A 66 8.72 -3.50 -6.38
N MET A 67 9.91 -3.01 -6.03
CA MET A 67 10.65 -2.03 -6.82
C MET A 67 11.66 -2.69 -7.78
N THR A 68 12.14 -3.89 -7.46
CA THR A 68 13.21 -4.56 -8.23
C THR A 68 12.74 -5.77 -9.02
N GLU A 69 11.65 -6.40 -8.64
CA GLU A 69 11.14 -7.63 -9.24
C GLU A 69 9.84 -7.38 -10.03
N GLU A 70 9.55 -8.28 -10.96
CA GLU A 70 8.25 -8.30 -11.61
C GLU A 70 7.17 -8.80 -10.63
N GLU A 71 6.20 -7.94 -10.30
CA GLU A 71 5.06 -8.35 -9.49
C GLU A 71 4.15 -9.32 -10.26
N ILE A 72 3.87 -10.47 -9.65
CA ILE A 72 2.91 -11.47 -10.13
C ILE A 72 1.69 -11.42 -9.21
N LEU A 73 0.53 -11.12 -9.79
CA LEU A 73 -0.72 -10.95 -9.06
C LEU A 73 -1.72 -12.05 -9.42
N GLY A 74 -2.19 -12.79 -8.44
CA GLY A 74 -3.30 -13.75 -8.62
C GLY A 74 -4.65 -13.04 -8.80
N LEU A 75 -5.56 -13.67 -9.53
CA LEU A 75 -6.89 -13.13 -9.81
C LEU A 75 -7.71 -12.82 -8.54
N GLU A 76 -7.57 -13.63 -7.48
CA GLU A 76 -8.21 -13.37 -6.18
C GLU A 76 -7.72 -12.07 -5.54
N LYS A 77 -6.40 -11.83 -5.54
CA LYS A 77 -5.82 -10.58 -5.02
C LYS A 77 -6.31 -9.37 -5.82
N LEU A 78 -6.42 -9.51 -7.15
CA LEU A 78 -6.96 -8.46 -8.01
C LEU A 78 -8.39 -8.09 -7.62
N TRP A 79 -9.24 -9.08 -7.33
CA TRP A 79 -10.59 -8.84 -6.81
C TRP A 79 -10.57 -8.15 -5.43
N ILE A 80 -9.74 -8.63 -4.50
CA ILE A 80 -9.62 -8.07 -3.15
C ILE A 80 -9.25 -6.58 -3.21
N PHE A 81 -8.24 -6.21 -4.01
CA PHE A 81 -7.80 -4.83 -4.14
C PHE A 81 -8.86 -3.95 -4.80
N SER A 82 -9.43 -4.40 -5.92
CA SER A 82 -10.46 -3.62 -6.62
C SER A 82 -11.71 -3.40 -5.77
N ARG A 83 -12.15 -4.39 -5.00
CA ARG A 83 -13.24 -4.25 -4.02
C ARG A 83 -12.89 -3.22 -2.94
N GLY A 84 -11.66 -3.28 -2.42
CA GLY A 84 -11.17 -2.32 -1.42
C GLY A 84 -11.20 -0.88 -1.93
N HIS A 85 -10.73 -0.67 -3.17
CA HIS A 85 -10.78 0.63 -3.82
C HIS A 85 -12.21 1.11 -4.06
N ALA A 86 -13.09 0.27 -4.60
CA ALA A 86 -14.48 0.66 -4.84
C ALA A 86 -15.21 1.09 -3.55
N LEU A 87 -14.94 0.41 -2.43
CA LEU A 87 -15.51 0.79 -1.14
C LEU A 87 -14.92 2.10 -0.61
N HIS A 88 -13.61 2.30 -0.78
CA HIS A 88 -12.94 3.55 -0.43
C HIS A 88 -13.49 4.74 -1.23
N ASP A 89 -13.60 4.59 -2.55
CA ASP A 89 -14.21 5.59 -3.45
C ASP A 89 -15.65 5.90 -3.02
N PHE A 90 -16.42 4.87 -2.64
CA PHE A 90 -17.80 5.03 -2.20
C PHE A 90 -17.92 5.85 -0.90
N VAL A 91 -17.04 5.62 0.09
CA VAL A 91 -17.11 6.34 1.37
C VAL A 91 -16.54 7.75 1.29
N THR A 92 -15.65 8.02 0.34
CA THR A 92 -15.05 9.36 0.14
C THR A 92 -15.78 10.19 -0.93
N LYS A 93 -16.74 9.61 -1.67
CA LYS A 93 -17.41 10.29 -2.80
C LYS A 93 -18.06 11.63 -2.46
N SER A 94 -18.56 11.79 -1.24
CA SER A 94 -19.24 13.01 -0.78
C SER A 94 -18.27 14.08 -0.30
N LEU A 95 -16.99 13.74 -0.12
CA LEU A 95 -15.99 14.69 0.33
C LEU A 95 -15.52 15.58 -0.84
N PRO A 96 -15.24 16.87 -0.56
CA PRO A 96 -14.56 17.76 -1.49
C PRO A 96 -13.23 17.18 -1.98
N ASN A 97 -12.83 17.52 -3.21
CA ASN A 97 -11.58 17.00 -3.79
C ASN A 97 -10.32 17.45 -3.02
N ASN A 98 -10.37 18.57 -2.32
CA ASN A 98 -9.27 19.05 -1.47
C ASN A 98 -9.22 18.36 -0.09
N GLU A 99 -10.21 17.50 0.21
CA GLU A 99 -10.34 16.78 1.48
C GLU A 99 -10.20 15.27 1.32
N LYS A 100 -10.04 14.76 0.09
CA LYS A 100 -9.81 13.34 -0.19
C LYS A 100 -8.55 13.17 -1.03
N GLU A 101 -7.86 12.06 -0.83
CA GLU A 101 -6.55 11.78 -1.46
C GLU A 101 -5.57 12.96 -1.34
N VAL A 102 -5.51 13.59 -0.15
CA VAL A 102 -4.70 14.80 0.07
C VAL A 102 -3.22 14.44 -0.04
N PHE A 103 -2.55 14.98 -1.06
CA PHE A 103 -1.14 14.73 -1.27
C PHE A 103 -0.29 15.45 -0.21
N VAL A 104 0.64 14.69 0.38
CA VAL A 104 1.60 15.19 1.36
C VAL A 104 3.01 14.77 1.00
N LYS A 105 3.98 15.62 1.33
CA LYS A 105 5.40 15.43 1.00
C LYS A 105 6.30 15.99 2.08
N LYS A 106 7.34 15.24 2.43
CA LYS A 106 8.48 15.72 3.23
C LYS A 106 9.78 15.42 2.50
N GLU A 107 10.60 16.45 2.34
CA GLU A 107 11.84 16.38 1.57
C GLU A 107 13.03 16.04 2.46
N PHE A 108 13.88 15.13 1.99
CA PHE A 108 15.18 14.84 2.60
C PHE A 108 16.29 14.97 1.55
N THR A 109 17.54 15.04 2.00
CA THR A 109 18.70 15.24 1.11
C THR A 109 18.81 14.19 0.00
N HIS A 110 18.44 12.93 0.26
CA HIS A 110 18.65 11.81 -0.66
C HIS A 110 17.37 11.15 -1.17
N PHE A 111 16.21 11.52 -0.63
CA PHE A 111 14.92 10.94 -0.99
C PHE A 111 13.77 11.86 -0.55
N ASP A 112 12.57 11.61 -1.07
CA ASP A 112 11.34 12.22 -0.56
C ASP A 112 10.45 11.16 0.09
N ILE A 113 9.75 11.54 1.16
CA ILE A 113 8.63 10.78 1.69
C ILE A 113 7.34 11.41 1.18
N ILE A 114 6.48 10.59 0.57
CA ILE A 114 5.22 11.04 -0.03
C ILE A 114 4.05 10.21 0.49
N GLY A 115 2.85 10.78 0.45
CA GLY A 115 1.63 10.06 0.78
C GLY A 115 0.39 10.72 0.19
N TYR A 116 -0.69 9.96 0.19
CA TYR A 116 -2.04 10.44 -0.10
C TYR A 116 -2.87 10.08 1.13
N ILE A 117 -3.32 11.10 1.85
CA ILE A 117 -4.20 10.92 2.99
C ILE A 117 -5.58 10.59 2.42
N ASP A 118 -6.17 9.47 2.84
CA ASP A 118 -7.46 9.05 2.29
C ASP A 118 -8.52 10.14 2.42
N ALA A 119 -8.65 10.73 3.61
CA ALA A 119 -9.40 11.95 3.81
C ALA A 119 -8.90 12.83 4.97
N MET A 120 -9.08 14.14 4.82
CA MET A 120 -8.93 15.15 5.86
C MET A 120 -10.21 15.99 5.91
N HIS A 121 -11.03 15.79 6.95
CA HIS A 121 -12.32 16.46 7.10
C HIS A 121 -12.51 16.87 8.57
N ASP A 122 -13.02 18.08 8.82
CA ASP A 122 -13.22 18.63 10.16
C ASP A 122 -12.01 18.42 11.09
N ASN A 123 -10.84 18.90 10.67
CA ASN A 123 -9.59 18.81 11.44
C ASN A 123 -9.19 17.36 11.84
N THR A 124 -9.71 16.36 11.14
CA THR A 124 -9.49 14.94 11.43
C THR A 124 -8.88 14.26 10.22
N ILE A 125 -7.78 13.53 10.45
CA ILE A 125 -7.20 12.62 9.45
C ILE A 125 -7.98 11.30 9.53
N TYR A 126 -8.44 10.80 8.39
CA TYR A 126 -9.08 9.49 8.25
C TYR A 126 -8.22 8.58 7.38
N GLU A 127 -7.99 7.36 7.88
CA GLU A 127 -7.41 6.24 7.13
C GLU A 127 -8.46 5.13 7.02
N PHE A 128 -8.89 4.79 5.81
CA PHE A 128 -9.92 3.77 5.58
C PHE A 128 -9.28 2.42 5.26
N LYS A 129 -9.80 1.36 5.89
CA LYS A 129 -9.34 -0.01 5.69
C LYS A 129 -10.50 -0.94 5.41
N THR A 130 -10.50 -1.57 4.25
CA THR A 130 -11.45 -2.64 3.94
C THR A 130 -10.91 -3.97 4.45
N THR A 131 -11.70 -4.67 5.27
CA THR A 131 -11.34 -5.98 5.82
C THR A 131 -12.55 -6.92 5.83
N VAL A 132 -12.28 -8.22 5.79
CA VAL A 132 -13.32 -9.24 6.02
C VAL A 132 -13.72 -9.24 7.50
N ASN A 133 -12.73 -9.25 8.38
CA ASN A 133 -12.92 -9.25 9.83
C ASN A 133 -12.35 -7.97 10.42
N ILE A 134 -13.20 -7.18 11.07
CA ILE A 134 -12.77 -5.97 11.76
C ILE A 134 -11.96 -6.39 13.00
N PRO A 135 -10.69 -5.98 13.14
CA PRO A 135 -9.89 -6.33 14.30
C PRO A 135 -10.43 -5.64 15.56
N ASP A 136 -10.20 -6.19 16.74
CA ASP A 136 -10.65 -5.59 18.01
C ASP A 136 -9.87 -4.34 18.41
N THR A 137 -8.64 -4.22 17.92
CA THR A 137 -7.74 -3.07 18.07
C THR A 137 -7.18 -2.64 16.71
N PRO A 138 -6.79 -1.37 16.53
CA PRO A 138 -6.20 -0.94 15.28
C PRO A 138 -4.85 -1.63 15.04
N GLN A 139 -4.67 -2.20 13.85
CA GLN A 139 -3.42 -2.86 13.48
C GLN A 139 -2.26 -1.86 13.48
N SER A 140 -1.12 -2.27 14.02
CA SER A 140 0.04 -1.39 14.26
C SER A 140 0.54 -0.66 13.01
N HIS A 141 0.63 -1.34 11.87
CA HIS A 141 1.07 -0.74 10.62
C HIS A 141 0.06 0.26 10.03
N HIS A 142 -1.25 0.08 10.29
CA HIS A 142 -2.25 1.09 9.93
C HIS A 142 -2.14 2.33 10.84
N THR A 143 -1.89 2.13 12.13
CA THR A 143 -1.58 3.22 13.08
C THR A 143 -0.34 4.00 12.65
N LEU A 144 0.74 3.30 12.29
CA LEU A 144 1.95 3.93 11.78
C LEU A 144 1.69 4.68 10.47
N GLN A 145 0.92 4.12 9.54
CA GLN A 145 0.57 4.80 8.28
C GLN A 145 -0.14 6.14 8.54
N ALA A 146 -1.17 6.14 9.38
CA ALA A 146 -1.93 7.34 9.72
C ALA A 146 -1.10 8.37 10.52
N GLN A 147 -0.23 7.92 11.44
CA GLN A 147 0.74 8.78 12.12
C GLN A 147 1.80 9.33 11.16
N GLY A 148 2.17 8.56 10.14
CA GLY A 148 3.09 8.99 9.09
C GLY A 148 2.54 10.17 8.30
N TYR A 149 1.25 10.15 7.95
CA TYR A 149 0.58 11.29 7.35
C TYR A 149 0.63 12.53 8.23
N TYR A 150 0.27 12.39 9.51
CA TYR A 150 0.38 13.48 10.47
C TYR A 150 1.82 14.06 10.52
N SER A 151 2.84 13.20 10.51
CA SER A 151 4.26 13.59 10.63
C SER A 151 4.81 14.37 9.44
N VAL A 152 4.21 14.20 8.25
CA VAL A 152 4.65 14.89 7.02
C VAL A 152 3.89 16.17 6.72
N LEU A 153 2.78 16.45 7.43
CA LEU A 153 2.10 17.74 7.35
C LEU A 153 3.05 18.85 7.83
N ASP A 154 2.89 20.05 7.28
CA ASP A 154 3.57 21.24 7.80
C ASP A 154 3.08 21.59 9.21
N GLU A 155 3.85 22.38 9.95
CA GLU A 155 3.52 22.72 11.34
C GLU A 155 2.16 23.41 11.51
N LYS A 156 1.72 24.21 10.55
CA LYS A 156 0.44 24.92 10.62
C LYS A 156 -0.70 23.93 10.46
N ALA A 157 -0.61 23.03 9.48
CA ALA A 157 -1.58 21.96 9.28
C ALA A 157 -1.61 21.00 10.47
N GLN A 158 -0.45 20.57 10.99
CA GLN A 158 -0.38 19.69 12.17
C GLN A 158 -1.09 20.27 13.40
N LYS A 159 -0.90 21.57 13.67
CA LYS A 159 -1.54 22.27 14.80
C LYS A 159 -3.06 22.31 14.70
N GLN A 160 -3.61 22.25 13.49
CA GLN A 160 -5.05 22.22 13.26
C GLN A 160 -5.64 20.82 13.47
N ILE A 161 -4.84 19.75 13.36
CA ILE A 161 -5.35 18.39 13.51
C ILE A 161 -5.76 18.12 14.95
N GLU A 162 -7.04 17.87 15.14
CA GLU A 162 -7.62 17.49 16.42
C GLU A 162 -7.44 15.99 16.64
N LYS A 163 -7.80 15.17 15.63
CA LYS A 163 -7.90 13.71 15.74
C LYS A 163 -7.28 12.99 14.55
N ILE A 164 -6.87 11.75 14.78
CA ILE A 164 -6.51 10.81 13.73
C ILE A 164 -7.36 9.56 13.94
N LYS A 165 -8.07 9.13 12.90
CA LYS A 165 -8.97 7.98 12.95
C LYS A 165 -8.62 6.95 11.89
N ILE A 166 -8.63 5.68 12.30
CA ILE A 166 -8.63 4.55 11.37
C ILE A 166 -10.04 4.01 11.33
N VAL A 167 -10.64 3.93 10.15
CA VAL A 167 -11.99 3.44 9.93
C VAL A 167 -11.91 2.10 9.21
N TYR A 168 -12.26 1.02 9.93
CA TYR A 168 -12.37 -0.30 9.34
C TYR A 168 -13.78 -0.52 8.80
N LEU A 169 -13.84 -0.94 7.55
CA LEU A 169 -15.05 -1.20 6.78
C LEU A 169 -15.07 -2.69 6.42
N SER A 170 -16.19 -3.34 6.69
CA SER A 170 -16.54 -4.66 6.18
C SER A 170 -17.93 -4.60 5.55
N LEU A 171 -18.38 -5.67 4.91
CA LEU A 171 -19.73 -5.68 4.31
C LEU A 171 -20.85 -5.62 5.36
N SER A 172 -20.58 -6.00 6.61
CA SER A 172 -21.59 -6.08 7.67
C SER A 172 -21.43 -5.02 8.77
N LYS A 173 -20.24 -4.43 8.91
CA LYS A 173 -19.91 -3.57 10.04
C LYS A 173 -18.92 -2.49 9.65
N ILE A 174 -19.01 -1.36 10.35
CA ILE A 174 -18.04 -0.27 10.35
C ILE A 174 -17.56 -0.06 11.79
N LYS A 175 -16.26 0.14 12.00
CA LYS A 175 -15.69 0.47 13.31
C LYS A 175 -14.54 1.46 13.15
N SER A 176 -14.58 2.55 13.91
CA SER A 176 -13.53 3.55 13.94
C SER A 176 -12.72 3.48 15.22
N TYR A 177 -11.41 3.72 15.11
CA TYR A 177 -10.50 3.90 16.23
C TYR A 177 -9.84 5.26 16.14
N GLU A 178 -9.91 6.03 17.22
CA GLU A 178 -9.05 7.20 17.38
C GLU A 178 -7.67 6.72 17.85
N ILE A 179 -6.61 7.27 17.25
CA ILE A 179 -5.23 6.95 17.60
C ILE A 179 -4.50 8.22 18.05
N GLN A 180 -3.42 8.03 18.80
CA GLN A 180 -2.61 9.14 19.28
C GLN A 180 -1.87 9.84 18.13
N LYS A 181 -1.84 11.18 18.20
CA LYS A 181 -0.98 12.02 17.36
C LYS A 181 0.47 11.83 17.80
N ARG A 182 1.28 11.22 16.94
CA ARG A 182 2.70 10.97 17.19
C ARG A 182 3.48 11.33 15.94
N ASP A 183 4.55 12.10 16.12
CA ASP A 183 5.55 12.28 15.07
C ASP A 183 6.43 11.03 14.98
N ILE A 184 6.41 10.40 13.81
CA ILE A 184 7.20 9.21 13.46
C ILE A 184 8.17 9.50 12.31
N THR A 185 8.48 10.77 12.04
CA THR A 185 9.41 11.20 10.97
C THR A 185 10.71 10.41 11.02
N SER A 186 11.37 10.33 12.17
CA SER A 186 12.66 9.63 12.31
C SER A 186 12.56 8.13 12.02
N PHE A 187 11.43 7.50 12.35
CA PHE A 187 11.18 6.10 12.01
C PHE A 187 11.09 5.93 10.49
N MET A 188 10.30 6.76 9.81
CA MET A 188 10.16 6.69 8.35
C MET A 188 11.47 7.03 7.63
N GLU A 189 12.22 8.03 8.11
CA GLU A 189 13.54 8.42 7.60
C GLU A 189 14.53 7.25 7.68
N SER A 190 14.63 6.57 8.83
CA SER A 190 15.52 5.41 8.99
C SER A 190 15.19 4.28 8.00
N ARG A 191 13.89 4.04 7.77
CA ARG A 191 13.41 2.99 6.86
C ARG A 191 13.66 3.37 5.40
N ALA A 192 13.47 4.64 5.05
CA ALA A 192 13.78 5.17 3.74
C ALA A 192 15.29 5.13 3.43
N ALA A 193 16.14 5.41 4.42
CA ALA A 193 17.59 5.29 4.29
C ALA A 193 18.03 3.84 4.03
N ILE A 194 17.48 2.88 4.78
CA ILE A 194 17.72 1.44 4.55
C ILE A 194 17.29 1.06 3.12
N LEU A 195 16.09 1.44 2.70
CA LEU A 195 15.58 1.09 1.37
C LEU A 195 16.43 1.71 0.26
N THR A 196 16.82 2.97 0.41
CA THR A 196 17.69 3.69 -0.54
C THR A 196 19.04 2.98 -0.69
N GLN A 197 19.67 2.63 0.44
CA GLN A 197 20.94 1.92 0.40
C GLN A 197 20.79 0.54 -0.22
N SER A 198 19.75 -0.23 0.17
CA SER A 198 19.47 -1.55 -0.39
C SER A 198 19.27 -1.51 -1.91
N LEU A 199 18.50 -0.55 -2.43
CA LEU A 199 18.31 -0.36 -3.86
C LEU A 199 19.63 0.00 -4.57
N LYS A 200 20.45 0.85 -3.96
CA LYS A 200 21.76 1.25 -4.50
C LYS A 200 22.72 0.07 -4.62
N ILE A 201 22.81 -0.78 -3.59
CA ILE A 201 23.75 -1.93 -3.58
C ILE A 201 23.13 -3.22 -4.12
N LYS A 202 21.86 -3.19 -4.51
CA LYS A 202 21.09 -4.35 -5.02
C LYS A 202 21.00 -5.53 -4.04
N THR A 203 21.02 -5.21 -2.75
CA THR A 203 20.90 -6.19 -1.65
C THR A 203 19.62 -5.92 -0.87
N PRO A 204 18.69 -6.89 -0.78
CA PRO A 204 17.44 -6.68 -0.05
C PRO A 204 17.69 -6.35 1.43
N PRO A 205 16.82 -5.52 2.06
CA PRO A 205 16.84 -5.31 3.50
C PRO A 205 16.71 -6.62 4.29
N ARG A 206 17.05 -6.60 5.58
CA ARG A 206 16.83 -7.75 6.48
C ARG A 206 15.36 -8.19 6.45
N ARG A 207 15.13 -9.51 6.51
CA ARG A 207 13.79 -10.08 6.58
C ARG A 207 13.10 -9.69 7.90
N GLU A 208 11.88 -9.17 7.80
CA GLU A 208 10.99 -8.87 8.93
C GLU A 208 9.87 -9.92 8.94
N ILE A 209 10.07 -11.03 9.67
CA ILE A 209 9.11 -12.14 9.72
C ILE A 209 7.84 -11.68 10.45
N SER A 210 6.70 -11.81 9.78
CA SER A 210 5.39 -11.51 10.35
C SER A 210 4.30 -12.37 9.71
N TRP A 211 3.06 -12.23 10.18
CA TRP A 211 1.90 -12.89 9.57
C TRP A 211 1.74 -12.53 8.08
N LEU A 212 2.23 -11.36 7.65
CA LEU A 212 2.20 -10.91 6.27
C LEU A 212 2.98 -11.84 5.32
N CYS A 213 3.98 -12.56 5.83
CA CYS A 213 4.76 -13.51 5.02
C CYS A 213 3.87 -14.55 4.34
N LYS A 214 2.78 -14.99 4.98
CA LYS A 214 1.83 -15.97 4.40
C LYS A 214 1.10 -15.44 3.16
N TYR A 215 1.00 -14.12 3.02
CA TYR A 215 0.26 -13.46 1.95
C TYR A 215 1.18 -12.72 0.96
N CYS A 216 2.49 -12.70 1.23
CA CYS A 216 3.48 -11.99 0.43
C CYS A 216 3.73 -12.71 -0.90
N GLU A 217 3.56 -11.99 -2.01
CA GLU A 217 3.85 -12.45 -3.38
C GLU A 217 5.32 -12.80 -3.62
N PHE A 218 6.23 -12.36 -2.75
CA PHE A 218 7.66 -12.67 -2.84
C PHE A 218 8.11 -13.70 -1.80
N ASN A 219 7.20 -14.48 -1.19
CA ASN A 219 7.56 -15.45 -0.16
C ASN A 219 8.66 -16.41 -0.63
N ASP A 220 8.45 -17.11 -1.74
CA ASP A 220 9.41 -18.09 -2.27
C ASP A 220 10.76 -17.44 -2.60
N THR A 221 10.75 -16.31 -3.32
CA THR A 221 11.97 -15.54 -3.62
C THR A 221 12.70 -15.11 -2.36
N CYS A 222 11.97 -14.66 -1.35
CA CYS A 222 12.52 -14.19 -0.09
C CYS A 222 13.19 -15.32 0.71
N PHE A 223 12.58 -16.50 0.79
CA PHE A 223 13.10 -17.63 1.59
C PHE A 223 14.08 -18.53 0.83
N ASN A 224 14.03 -18.58 -0.50
CA ASN A 224 14.99 -19.36 -1.28
C ASN A 224 16.30 -18.62 -1.56
N ARG A 225 16.30 -17.28 -1.62
CA ARG A 225 17.53 -16.49 -1.87
C ARG A 225 18.56 -16.60 -0.74
N ASP A 226 18.11 -16.81 0.49
CA ASP A 226 19.02 -16.91 1.64
C ASP A 226 19.64 -18.31 1.76
N LYS A 227 19.08 -19.34 1.10
CA LYS A 227 19.67 -20.69 1.01
C LYS A 227 20.93 -20.78 0.13
N ILE A 228 21.29 -19.69 -0.56
CA ILE A 228 22.49 -19.61 -1.40
C ILE A 228 23.71 -19.18 -0.56
N PHE A 229 23.48 -18.69 0.68
CA PHE A 229 24.52 -18.19 1.58
C PHE A 229 24.64 -19.00 2.88
N ASP A 230 23.91 -20.11 2.99
CA ASP A 230 24.07 -21.17 4.01
C ASP A 230 24.66 -22.42 3.35
#